data_AF-A0A162C8T9-F1
#
_entry.id   AF-A0A162C8T9-F1
#
_cell.length_a   1.000
_cell.length_b   1.000
_cell.length_c   1.000
_cell.angle_alpha   90.00
_cell.angle_beta   90.00
_cell.angle_gamma   90.00
#
_symmetry.space_group_name_H-M   'P 1'
#
loop_
_entity.id
_entity.type
_entity.pdbx_description
1 polymer ?
#
loop_
_entity_poly.entity_id
_entity_poly.type
_entity_poly.pdbx_seq_one_letter_code
_entity_poly.pdbx_strand_id
1 'polypeptide(L)'
;MQKTVMYLPDCARQKRNRESLRLPSFRYEDPPPFSALPTAKWFLATYVRDVWSRLYYLKGSMTSIYGTIIKIDSTKKITRKLQEQWANTASWCTNVGNERGEMLVSLLTTSERISNLGRMADGMMNRFSNAGQPHPMVLYTDRDCYKQEGLSKYQKLFHKWENLRVQVDCWHFMRRISKSCTNESHPLYGTFMAQVSTSIFEWDGNDMALLRRSKRSKLQSPGVSNPSDSAVAKAQNNQIRARPALPLQNKGDGELRPFVGEHVSLAAGH
;
A
#
# COMPACT_ATOMS: atom_id res chain seq x y z
N MET A 1 -21.91 -27.13 -1.61
CA MET A 1 -20.72 -27.59 -2.36
C MET A 1 -20.02 -28.68 -1.54
N GLN A 2 -20.65 -29.85 -1.40
CA GLN A 2 -20.30 -30.86 -0.40
C GLN A 2 -20.16 -32.25 -1.05
N LYS A 3 -19.58 -32.28 -2.25
CA LYS A 3 -19.33 -33.50 -3.02
C LYS A 3 -17.83 -33.64 -3.24
N THR A 4 -17.09 -34.00 -2.19
CA THR A 4 -15.67 -34.38 -2.35
C THR A 4 -15.30 -35.51 -1.39
N VAL A 5 -14.79 -36.59 -1.99
CA VAL A 5 -14.06 -37.74 -1.41
C VAL A 5 -14.84 -38.73 -0.52
N MET A 6 -15.68 -39.59 -1.14
CA MET A 6 -16.24 -40.79 -0.49
C MET A 6 -15.80 -42.11 -1.16
N TYR A 7 -14.78 -42.09 -2.02
CA TYR A 7 -14.35 -43.28 -2.78
C TYR A 7 -14.07 -44.50 -1.89
N LEU A 8 -13.29 -44.34 -0.82
CA LEU A 8 -12.94 -45.45 0.07
C LEU A 8 -14.15 -46.00 0.87
N PRO A 9 -14.99 -45.16 1.52
CA PRO A 9 -16.24 -45.62 2.12
C PRO A 9 -17.20 -46.30 1.15
N ASP A 10 -17.32 -45.78 -0.08
CA ASP A 10 -18.22 -46.32 -1.10
C ASP A 10 -17.74 -47.68 -1.62
N CYS A 11 -16.45 -47.83 -1.89
CA CYS A 11 -15.84 -49.12 -2.24
C CYS A 11 -16.04 -50.16 -1.12
N ALA A 12 -15.88 -49.77 0.15
CA ALA A 12 -16.11 -50.67 1.29
C ALA A 12 -17.59 -51.06 1.47
N ARG A 13 -18.52 -50.13 1.21
CA ARG A 13 -19.97 -50.41 1.19
C ARG A 13 -20.34 -51.36 0.05
N GLN A 14 -19.79 -51.12 -1.14
CA GLN A 14 -20.05 -51.94 -2.31
C GLN A 14 -19.50 -53.37 -2.14
N LYS A 15 -18.32 -53.55 -1.53
CA LYS A 15 -17.79 -54.88 -1.18
C LYS A 15 -18.76 -55.66 -0.30
N ARG A 16 -19.23 -55.05 0.81
CA ARG A 16 -20.21 -55.67 1.73
C ARG A 16 -21.53 -56.02 1.06
N ASN A 17 -22.04 -55.15 0.19
CA ASN A 17 -23.28 -55.41 -0.56
C ASN A 17 -23.12 -56.55 -1.59
N ARG A 18 -21.95 -56.70 -2.20
CA ARG A 18 -21.69 -57.80 -3.13
C ARG A 18 -21.57 -59.14 -2.41
N GLU A 19 -20.96 -59.14 -1.22
CA GLU A 19 -20.88 -60.30 -0.34
C GLU A 19 -22.28 -60.76 0.10
N SER A 20 -23.15 -59.84 0.52
CA SER A 20 -24.52 -60.20 0.93
C SER A 20 -25.37 -60.75 -0.23
N LEU A 21 -25.07 -60.34 -1.47
CA LEU A 21 -25.73 -60.80 -2.69
C LEU A 21 -25.05 -62.03 -3.34
N ARG A 22 -24.04 -62.63 -2.70
CA ARG A 22 -23.24 -63.77 -3.24
C ARG A 22 -22.64 -63.51 -4.63
N LEU A 23 -22.32 -62.25 -4.93
CA LEU A 23 -21.68 -61.87 -6.19
C LEU A 23 -20.15 -62.06 -6.11
N PRO A 24 -19.47 -62.31 -7.24
CA PRO A 24 -18.01 -62.44 -7.27
C PRO A 24 -17.31 -61.21 -6.68
N SER A 25 -16.23 -61.45 -5.93
CA SER A 25 -15.42 -60.38 -5.36
C SER A 25 -14.80 -59.53 -6.47
N PHE A 26 -14.74 -58.22 -6.25
CA PHE A 26 -14.17 -57.26 -7.20
C PHE A 26 -12.99 -56.55 -6.55
N ARG A 27 -11.84 -56.52 -7.22
CA ARG A 27 -10.64 -55.81 -6.77
C ARG A 27 -10.68 -54.39 -7.32
N TYR A 28 -10.84 -53.43 -6.43
CA TYR A 28 -10.73 -52.00 -6.75
C TYR A 28 -9.26 -51.60 -6.81
N GLU A 29 -8.92 -50.70 -7.72
CA GLU A 29 -7.60 -50.07 -7.73
C GLU A 29 -7.40 -49.23 -6.46
N ASP A 30 -6.18 -49.31 -5.93
CA ASP A 30 -5.79 -48.47 -4.79
C ASP A 30 -5.83 -47.00 -5.21
N PRO A 31 -6.29 -46.10 -4.32
CA PRO A 31 -6.30 -44.68 -4.65
C PRO A 31 -4.87 -44.22 -4.97
N PRO A 32 -4.71 -43.24 -5.89
CA PRO A 32 -3.42 -42.63 -6.13
C PRO A 32 -2.78 -42.19 -4.81
N PRO A 33 -1.47 -42.40 -4.61
CA PRO A 33 -0.80 -41.99 -3.38
C PRO A 33 -1.00 -40.49 -3.18
N PHE A 34 -1.52 -40.10 -2.01
CA PHE A 34 -1.73 -38.70 -1.68
C PHE A 34 -0.37 -37.99 -1.59
N SER A 35 -0.12 -37.07 -2.51
CA SER A 35 0.98 -36.12 -2.37
C SER A 35 0.56 -35.02 -1.39
N ALA A 36 1.36 -34.80 -0.34
CA ALA A 36 1.13 -33.68 0.57
C ALA A 36 1.01 -32.37 -0.22
N LEU A 37 -0.06 -31.61 0.01
CA LEU A 37 -0.22 -30.31 -0.62
C LEU A 37 0.92 -29.38 -0.18
N PRO A 38 1.41 -28.50 -1.07
CA PRO A 38 2.41 -27.52 -0.70
C PRO A 38 1.96 -26.70 0.51
N THR A 39 2.85 -26.54 1.49
CA THR A 39 2.56 -25.76 2.69
C THR A 39 2.65 -24.26 2.40
N ALA A 40 2.04 -23.42 3.25
CA ALA A 40 2.23 -21.97 3.16
C ALA A 40 3.72 -21.57 3.18
N LYS A 41 4.55 -22.30 3.96
CA LYS A 41 6.01 -22.11 4.00
C LYS A 41 6.66 -22.40 2.64
N TRP A 42 6.20 -23.43 1.94
CA TRP A 42 6.67 -23.75 0.60
C TRP A 42 6.32 -22.64 -0.40
N PHE A 43 5.06 -22.18 -0.41
CA PHE A 43 4.64 -21.07 -1.29
C PHE A 43 5.45 -19.80 -1.05
N LEU A 44 5.69 -19.44 0.21
CA LEU A 44 6.52 -18.29 0.56
C LEU A 44 7.96 -18.46 0.06
N ALA A 45 8.56 -19.63 0.25
CA ALA A 45 9.91 -19.90 -0.22
C ALA A 45 10.02 -19.83 -1.75
N THR A 46 9.04 -20.38 -2.47
CA THR A 46 8.99 -20.31 -3.93
C THR A 46 8.81 -18.87 -4.42
N TYR A 47 7.91 -18.11 -3.79
CA TYR A 47 7.74 -16.68 -4.09
C TYR A 47 9.02 -15.88 -3.86
N VAL A 48 9.71 -16.08 -2.73
CA VAL A 48 10.97 -15.37 -2.43
C VAL A 48 12.04 -15.71 -3.47
N ARG A 49 12.16 -16.98 -3.88
CA ARG A 49 13.11 -17.39 -4.92
C ARG A 49 12.78 -16.77 -6.29
N ASP A 50 11.51 -16.71 -6.65
CA ASP A 50 11.06 -16.05 -7.88
C ASP A 50 11.34 -14.54 -7.87
N VAL A 51 11.08 -13.87 -6.75
CA VAL A 51 11.42 -12.44 -6.60
C VAL A 51 12.94 -12.24 -6.69
N TRP A 52 13.71 -13.14 -6.08
CA TRP A 52 15.17 -13.10 -6.13
C TRP A 52 15.72 -13.29 -7.55
N SER A 53 15.17 -14.21 -8.33
CA SER A 53 15.60 -14.43 -9.71
C SER A 53 15.36 -13.22 -10.61
N ARG A 54 14.35 -12.40 -10.29
CA ARG A 54 14.00 -11.16 -11.01
C ARG A 54 14.56 -9.90 -10.39
N LEU A 55 15.45 -10.02 -9.39
CA LEU A 55 15.94 -8.87 -8.60
C LEU A 55 16.57 -7.77 -9.46
N TYR A 56 17.35 -8.13 -10.48
CA TYR A 56 17.98 -7.14 -11.38
C TYR A 56 16.95 -6.36 -12.18
N TYR A 57 15.94 -7.05 -12.72
CA TYR A 57 14.83 -6.40 -13.42
C TYR A 57 14.04 -5.48 -12.50
N LEU A 58 13.70 -5.97 -11.30
CA LEU A 58 12.97 -5.18 -10.29
C LEU A 58 13.77 -3.93 -9.88
N LYS A 59 15.09 -4.08 -9.69
CA LYS A 59 15.99 -2.96 -9.41
C LYS A 59 16.00 -1.96 -10.58
N GLY A 60 16.14 -2.44 -11.81
CA GLY A 60 16.10 -1.60 -13.02
C GLY A 60 14.79 -0.84 -13.15
N SER A 61 13.67 -1.53 -12.95
CA SER A 61 12.32 -0.95 -12.94
C SER A 61 12.20 0.14 -11.88
N MET A 62 12.59 -0.13 -10.63
CA MET A 62 12.57 0.88 -9.56
C MET A 62 13.49 2.08 -9.84
N THR A 63 14.66 1.85 -10.43
CA THR A 63 15.59 2.95 -10.77
C THR A 63 15.12 3.79 -11.94
N SER A 64 14.16 3.31 -12.73
CA SER A 64 13.54 4.02 -13.85
C SER A 64 12.33 4.87 -13.43
N ILE A 65 12.03 4.92 -12.13
CA ILE A 65 10.89 5.65 -11.57
C ILE A 65 11.37 6.99 -10.98
N TYR A 66 10.62 8.03 -11.33
CA TYR A 66 10.86 9.44 -10.96
C TYR A 66 9.57 10.10 -10.50
N GLY A 67 9.64 11.35 -10.05
CA GLY A 67 8.46 12.11 -9.65
C GLY A 67 8.78 13.56 -9.36
N THR A 68 7.77 14.41 -9.43
CA THR A 68 7.88 15.84 -9.09
C THR A 68 7.61 16.10 -7.62
N ILE A 69 6.93 15.18 -6.95
CA ILE A 69 6.62 15.25 -5.52
C ILE A 69 7.04 13.92 -4.90
N ILE A 70 7.85 14.00 -3.86
CA ILE A 70 8.33 12.81 -3.16
C ILE A 70 7.90 12.83 -1.70
N LYS A 71 7.76 11.65 -1.11
CA LYS A 71 7.55 11.47 0.33
C LYS A 71 8.68 10.61 0.87
N ILE A 72 9.31 11.07 1.95
CA ILE A 72 10.27 10.28 2.73
C ILE A 72 9.65 9.93 4.08
N ASP A 73 9.67 8.65 4.42
CA ASP A 73 9.21 8.14 5.71
C ASP A 73 10.21 7.14 6.27
N SER A 74 10.45 7.20 7.57
CA SER A 74 11.40 6.32 8.25
C SER A 74 10.71 5.58 9.39
N THR A 75 10.84 4.25 9.40
CA THR A 75 10.12 3.40 10.35
C THR A 75 11.02 2.38 11.02
N LYS A 76 10.84 2.23 12.34
CA LYS A 76 11.46 1.12 13.12
C LYS A 76 10.66 -0.18 13.01
N LYS A 77 9.45 -0.17 12.45
CA LYS A 77 8.55 -1.34 12.44
C LYS A 77 9.14 -2.50 11.64
N ILE A 78 9.85 -2.19 10.56
CA ILE A 78 10.47 -3.20 9.68
C ILE A 78 11.71 -3.78 10.34
N THR A 79 12.57 -2.93 10.92
CA THR A 79 13.82 -3.37 11.54
C THR A 79 13.61 -4.27 12.76
N ARG A 80 12.53 -4.04 13.53
CA ARG A 80 12.13 -4.94 14.62
C ARG A 80 11.72 -6.35 14.18
N LYS A 81 11.46 -6.56 12.89
CA LYS A 81 11.13 -7.87 12.33
C LYS A 81 12.35 -8.62 11.80
N LEU A 82 13.53 -8.00 11.81
CA LEU A 82 14.77 -8.68 11.45
C LEU A 82 15.11 -9.70 12.54
N GLN A 83 15.49 -10.91 12.11
CA GLN A 83 15.75 -12.06 12.99
C GLN A 83 17.17 -12.58 12.78
N GLU A 84 17.58 -13.48 13.67
CA GLU A 84 18.87 -14.20 13.59
C GLU A 84 20.05 -13.22 13.45
N GLN A 85 20.97 -13.49 12.52
CA GLN A 85 22.17 -12.69 12.25
C GLN A 85 21.88 -11.25 11.80
N TRP A 86 20.64 -10.93 11.45
CA TRP A 86 20.23 -9.59 11.00
C TRP A 86 19.53 -8.78 12.09
N ALA A 87 19.23 -9.39 13.25
CA ALA A 87 18.63 -8.69 14.37
C ALA A 87 19.53 -7.53 14.82
N ASN A 88 18.93 -6.37 15.11
CA ASN A 88 19.61 -5.15 15.56
C ASN A 88 20.69 -4.56 14.61
N THR A 89 20.83 -5.08 13.39
CA THR A 89 21.80 -4.54 12.40
C THR A 89 21.36 -3.20 11.80
N ALA A 90 20.07 -2.88 11.87
CA ALA A 90 19.50 -1.61 11.45
C ALA A 90 18.48 -1.12 12.47
N SER A 91 18.38 0.21 12.60
CA SER A 91 17.43 0.86 13.51
C SER A 91 16.19 1.35 12.77
N TRP A 92 16.34 1.73 11.51
CA TRP A 92 15.31 2.34 10.68
C TRP A 92 15.27 1.71 9.28
N CYS A 93 14.08 1.70 8.69
CA CYS A 93 13.89 1.53 7.27
C CYS A 93 13.35 2.85 6.71
N THR A 94 14.13 3.50 5.84
CA THR A 94 13.81 4.77 5.20
C THR A 94 13.32 4.50 3.79
N ASN A 95 12.08 4.90 3.53
CA ASN A 95 11.38 4.71 2.27
C ASN A 95 11.20 6.07 1.59
N VAL A 96 11.50 6.14 0.30
CA VAL A 96 11.17 7.30 -0.54
C VAL A 96 10.27 6.84 -1.68
N GLY A 97 9.10 7.45 -1.78
CA GLY A 97 8.15 7.22 -2.86
C GLY A 97 7.75 8.51 -3.58
N ASN A 98 7.19 8.39 -4.78
CA ASN A 98 6.70 9.53 -5.56
C ASN A 98 5.20 9.74 -5.40
N GLU A 99 4.69 10.71 -6.17
CA GLU A 99 3.28 11.00 -6.26
C GLU A 99 2.41 9.91 -6.86
N ARG A 100 2.96 8.86 -7.46
CA ARG A 100 2.18 7.73 -7.98
C ARG A 100 2.08 6.58 -6.98
N GLY A 101 2.64 6.73 -5.79
CA GLY A 101 2.74 5.66 -4.80
C GLY A 101 3.81 4.61 -5.16
N GLU A 102 4.67 4.92 -6.14
CA GLU A 102 5.77 4.07 -6.53
C GLU A 102 6.98 4.32 -5.64
N MET A 103 7.72 3.25 -5.34
CA MET A 103 8.90 3.31 -4.47
C MET A 103 10.16 3.62 -5.27
N LEU A 104 10.84 4.73 -4.93
CA LEU A 104 12.08 5.16 -5.56
C LEU A 104 13.29 4.52 -4.93
N VAL A 105 13.28 4.36 -3.61
CA VAL A 105 14.31 3.69 -2.83
C VAL A 105 13.77 3.28 -1.46
N SER A 106 14.26 2.15 -0.95
CA SER A 106 14.07 1.68 0.43
C SER A 106 15.44 1.31 0.98
N LEU A 107 15.82 1.88 2.12
CA LEU A 107 17.15 1.72 2.71
C LEU A 107 17.04 1.40 4.20
N LEU A 108 17.78 0.39 4.66
CA LEU A 108 17.96 0.13 6.08
C LEU A 108 19.12 0.97 6.63
N THR A 109 18.89 1.71 7.72
CA THR A 109 19.88 2.59 8.34
C THR A 109 19.96 2.40 9.85
N THR A 110 21.13 2.68 10.42
CA THR A 110 21.33 2.68 11.88
C THR A 110 20.82 3.97 12.54
N SER A 111 20.63 5.05 11.77
CA SER A 111 20.08 6.33 12.23
C SER A 111 19.54 7.16 11.06
N GLU A 112 18.61 8.07 11.35
CA GLU A 112 18.03 9.03 10.39
C GLU A 112 18.90 10.29 10.19
N ARG A 113 20.16 10.28 10.65
CA ARG A 113 21.07 11.43 10.51
C ARG A 113 21.44 11.64 9.03
N ILE A 114 21.70 12.89 8.66
CA ILE A 114 22.13 13.27 7.30
C ILE A 114 23.35 12.44 6.86
N SER A 115 24.31 12.19 7.76
CA SER A 115 25.50 11.36 7.48
C SER A 115 25.16 9.94 6.97
N ASN A 116 24.06 9.37 7.44
CA ASN A 116 23.65 8.01 7.07
C ASN A 116 22.76 7.99 5.82
N LEU A 117 22.09 9.09 5.52
CA LEU A 117 21.22 9.24 4.35
C LEU A 117 21.94 9.87 3.15
N GLY A 118 23.12 10.46 3.34
CA GLY A 118 23.86 11.21 2.31
C GLY A 118 24.05 10.40 1.02
N ARG A 119 24.58 9.18 1.10
CA ARG A 119 24.78 8.32 -0.08
C ARG A 119 23.48 8.02 -0.83
N MET A 120 22.37 7.87 -0.12
CA MET A 120 21.07 7.65 -0.74
C MET A 120 20.60 8.92 -1.47
N ALA A 121 20.72 10.08 -0.82
CA ALA A 121 20.35 11.36 -1.42
C ALA A 121 21.21 11.68 -2.65
N ASP A 122 22.53 11.51 -2.56
CA ASP A 122 23.47 11.68 -3.68
C ASP A 122 23.12 10.77 -4.84
N GLY A 123 22.87 9.48 -4.54
CA GLY A 123 22.47 8.49 -5.54
C GLY A 123 21.17 8.89 -6.24
N MET A 124 20.18 9.39 -5.51
CA MET A 124 18.93 9.88 -6.10
C MET A 124 19.14 11.13 -6.95
N MET A 125 19.84 12.15 -6.43
CA MET A 125 20.09 13.39 -7.17
C MET A 125 20.84 13.11 -8.49
N ASN A 126 21.87 12.25 -8.42
CA ASN A 126 22.62 11.84 -9.61
C ASN A 126 21.74 11.02 -10.56
N ARG A 127 20.87 10.14 -10.06
CA ARG A 127 19.95 9.35 -10.89
C ARG A 127 18.96 10.21 -11.68
N PHE A 128 18.40 11.25 -11.05
CA PHE A 128 17.53 12.22 -11.73
C PHE A 128 18.30 13.00 -12.80
N SER A 129 19.46 13.55 -12.42
CA SER A 129 20.32 14.33 -13.32
C SER A 129 20.77 13.52 -14.55
N ASN A 130 21.30 12.32 -14.34
CA ASN A 130 21.81 11.46 -15.41
C ASN A 130 20.72 11.01 -16.39
N ALA A 131 19.47 10.94 -15.94
CA ALA A 131 18.32 10.58 -16.77
C ALA A 131 17.64 11.80 -17.43
N GLY A 132 18.21 13.00 -17.26
CA GLY A 132 17.61 14.25 -17.76
C GLY A 132 16.24 14.56 -17.15
N GLN A 133 15.93 14.00 -15.98
CA GLN A 133 14.64 14.18 -15.32
C GLN A 133 14.66 15.44 -14.45
N PRO A 134 13.58 16.23 -14.43
CA PRO A 134 13.47 17.38 -13.55
C PRO A 134 13.53 16.92 -12.09
N HIS A 135 14.20 17.69 -11.24
CA HIS A 135 14.25 17.36 -9.82
C HIS A 135 12.87 17.54 -9.16
N PRO A 136 12.61 16.82 -8.05
CA PRO A 136 11.40 17.05 -7.26
C PRO A 136 11.31 18.50 -6.76
N MET A 137 10.09 19.04 -6.75
CA MET A 137 9.77 20.39 -6.27
C MET A 137 9.31 20.38 -4.81
N VAL A 138 8.70 19.27 -4.38
CA VAL A 138 8.14 19.13 -3.03
C VAL A 138 8.57 17.80 -2.42
N LEU A 139 9.00 17.85 -1.16
CA LEU A 139 9.28 16.69 -0.33
C LEU A 139 8.40 16.71 0.92
N TYR A 140 7.60 15.65 1.08
CA TYR A 140 6.80 15.40 2.29
C TYR A 140 7.57 14.53 3.29
N THR A 141 7.49 14.87 4.56
CA THR A 141 8.16 14.16 5.66
C THR A 141 7.31 14.19 6.93
N ASP A 142 7.51 13.21 7.82
CA ASP A 142 6.82 13.12 9.10
C ASP A 142 7.21 14.25 10.07
N ARG A 143 8.49 14.62 10.05
CA ARG A 143 9.18 15.54 10.95
C ARG A 143 10.25 16.32 10.20
N ASP A 144 10.85 17.28 10.89
CA ASP A 144 11.95 18.13 10.38
C ASP A 144 11.60 18.93 9.11
N CYS A 145 10.31 19.20 8.89
CA CYS A 145 9.81 19.89 7.70
C CYS A 145 10.04 21.41 7.71
N TYR A 146 10.09 22.01 8.91
CA TYR A 146 10.20 23.45 9.09
C TYR A 146 11.37 23.79 10.01
N LYS A 147 12.06 24.89 9.67
CA LYS A 147 12.96 25.61 10.57
C LYS A 147 12.64 27.08 10.46
N GLN A 148 12.67 27.77 11.60
CA GLN A 148 12.43 29.21 11.67
C GLN A 148 13.51 30.00 10.93
N GLU A 149 14.75 29.51 10.93
CA GLU A 149 15.87 30.09 10.17
C GLU A 149 16.70 29.01 9.47
N GLY A 150 17.14 29.32 8.25
CA GLY A 150 18.01 28.48 7.44
C GLY A 150 17.34 27.24 6.82
N LEU A 151 18.17 26.40 6.19
CA LEU A 151 17.71 25.22 5.47
C LEU A 151 17.25 24.10 6.43
N SER A 152 16.14 23.45 6.07
CA SER A 152 15.65 22.24 6.74
C SER A 152 16.64 21.07 6.58
N LYS A 153 16.44 20.01 7.39
CA LYS A 153 17.26 18.79 7.31
C LYS A 153 17.30 18.23 5.89
N TYR A 154 16.15 18.15 5.23
CA TYR A 154 16.02 17.54 3.91
C TYR A 154 16.48 18.48 2.78
N GLN A 155 16.38 19.79 2.95
CA GLN A 155 17.02 20.74 2.02
C GLN A 155 18.55 20.62 2.05
N LYS A 156 19.14 20.44 3.24
CA LYS A 156 20.58 20.17 3.37
C LYS A 156 20.97 18.81 2.78
N LEU A 157 20.12 17.80 2.97
CA LEU A 157 20.36 16.44 2.47
C LEU A 157 20.29 16.38 0.93
N PHE A 158 19.29 17.03 0.33
CA PHE A 158 19.06 17.08 -1.12
C PHE A 158 19.56 18.41 -1.71
N HIS A 159 20.81 18.75 -1.42
CA HIS A 159 21.36 20.08 -1.68
C HIS A 159 21.48 20.46 -3.17
N LYS A 160 21.41 19.51 -4.11
CA LYS A 160 21.43 19.78 -5.57
C LYS A 160 20.04 20.04 -6.16
N TRP A 161 18.97 19.86 -5.38
CA TRP A 161 17.61 20.14 -5.83
C TRP A 161 17.21 21.55 -5.42
N GLU A 162 17.35 22.47 -6.36
CA GLU A 162 17.05 23.88 -6.15
C GLU A 162 15.56 24.08 -5.84
N ASN A 163 15.25 25.08 -5.00
CA ASN A 163 13.87 25.45 -4.67
C ASN A 163 13.01 24.30 -4.07
N LEU A 164 13.65 23.24 -3.55
CA LEU A 164 12.94 22.12 -2.91
C LEU A 164 12.15 22.61 -1.69
N ARG A 165 10.83 22.49 -1.75
CA ARG A 165 9.93 22.80 -0.65
C ARG A 165 9.75 21.56 0.22
N VAL A 166 10.05 21.68 1.50
CA VAL A 166 9.83 20.59 2.46
C VAL A 166 8.57 20.87 3.25
N GLN A 167 7.65 19.91 3.28
CA GLN A 167 6.36 20.02 3.94
C GLN A 167 6.08 18.82 4.85
N VAL A 168 5.18 19.01 5.81
CA VAL A 168 4.67 17.91 6.64
C VAL A 168 3.71 17.05 5.82
N ASP A 169 3.81 15.73 5.90
CA ASP A 169 2.84 14.87 5.22
C ASP A 169 1.43 15.00 5.85
N CYS A 170 0.42 14.71 5.03
CA CYS A 170 -0.97 14.93 5.39
C CYS A 170 -1.43 14.13 6.62
N TRP A 171 -0.87 12.94 6.86
CA TRP A 171 -1.21 12.14 8.03
C TRP A 171 -0.67 12.78 9.30
N HIS A 172 0.61 13.18 9.28
CA HIS A 172 1.21 13.89 10.41
C HIS A 172 0.60 15.28 10.64
N PHE A 173 0.19 15.97 9.58
CA PHE A 173 -0.54 17.23 9.67
C PHE A 173 -1.87 17.06 10.42
N MET A 174 -2.72 16.13 9.96
CA MET A 174 -4.00 15.81 10.60
C MET A 174 -3.82 15.40 12.07
N ARG A 175 -2.81 14.58 12.35
CA ARG A 175 -2.51 14.13 13.71
C ARG A 175 -2.05 15.27 14.63
N ARG A 176 -1.32 16.26 14.10
CA ARG A 176 -0.89 17.43 14.86
C ARG A 176 -2.07 18.36 15.16
N ILE A 177 -2.92 18.63 14.17
CA ILE A 177 -4.15 19.43 14.36
C ILE A 177 -5.04 18.80 15.44
N SER A 178 -5.34 17.51 15.30
CA SER A 178 -6.15 16.76 16.26
C SER A 178 -5.66 16.96 17.70
N LYS A 179 -4.37 16.73 17.94
CA LYS A 179 -3.75 16.87 19.27
C LYS A 179 -3.80 18.29 19.84
N SER A 180 -3.81 19.31 18.99
CA SER A 180 -3.80 20.72 19.42
C SER A 180 -5.20 21.26 19.67
N CYS A 181 -6.23 20.72 19.01
CA CYS A 181 -7.57 21.31 19.03
C CYS A 181 -8.50 20.67 20.07
N THR A 182 -8.41 19.35 20.33
CA THR A 182 -9.40 18.63 21.15
C THR A 182 -8.82 17.32 21.71
N ASN A 183 -9.38 16.81 22.82
CA ASN A 183 -9.12 15.45 23.29
C ASN A 183 -9.91 14.44 22.43
N GLU A 184 -9.30 13.30 22.07
CA GLU A 184 -9.93 12.20 21.31
C GLU A 184 -11.20 11.65 22.00
N SER A 185 -11.30 11.76 23.33
CA SER A 185 -12.49 11.34 24.10
C SER A 185 -13.69 12.29 23.97
N HIS A 186 -13.53 13.45 23.32
CA HIS A 186 -14.60 14.42 23.21
C HIS A 186 -15.69 13.99 22.19
N PRO A 187 -16.99 14.08 22.50
CA PRO A 187 -18.06 13.62 21.61
C PRO A 187 -18.05 14.25 20.20
N LEU A 188 -17.58 15.50 20.08
CA LEU A 188 -17.47 16.20 18.79
C LEU A 188 -16.19 15.90 18.00
N TYR A 189 -15.25 15.13 18.56
CA TYR A 189 -13.96 14.86 17.94
C TYR A 189 -14.11 14.28 16.52
N GLY A 190 -14.97 13.26 16.37
CA GLY A 190 -15.21 12.62 15.08
C GLY A 190 -15.75 13.60 14.03
N THR A 191 -16.74 14.42 14.39
CA THR A 191 -17.34 15.42 13.51
C THR A 191 -16.32 16.49 13.11
N PHE A 192 -15.55 17.00 14.06
CA PHE A 192 -14.50 17.98 13.80
C PHE A 192 -13.45 17.42 12.84
N MET A 193 -12.93 16.22 13.11
CA MET A 193 -11.93 15.58 12.25
C MET A 193 -12.46 15.27 10.85
N ALA A 194 -13.75 14.93 10.72
CA ALA A 194 -14.40 14.77 9.42
C ALA A 194 -14.41 16.09 8.64
N GLN A 195 -14.80 17.21 9.27
CA GLN A 195 -14.81 18.53 8.62
C GLN A 195 -13.42 19.01 8.21
N VAL A 196 -12.42 18.82 9.08
CA VAL A 196 -11.03 19.14 8.77
C VAL A 196 -10.55 18.28 7.59
N SER A 197 -10.84 16.98 7.61
CA SER A 197 -10.50 16.07 6.51
C SER A 197 -11.15 16.48 5.19
N THR A 198 -12.44 16.81 5.17
CA THR A 198 -13.13 17.23 3.93
C THR A 198 -12.64 18.57 3.40
N SER A 199 -12.06 19.42 4.25
CA SER A 199 -11.51 20.72 3.86
C SER A 199 -10.09 20.60 3.27
N ILE A 200 -9.36 19.54 3.62
CA ILE A 200 -7.99 19.30 3.18
C ILE A 200 -7.92 18.30 2.03
N PHE A 201 -8.85 17.34 1.97
CA PHE A 201 -8.85 16.29 0.98
C PHE A 201 -10.05 16.36 0.05
N GLU A 202 -9.79 16.22 -1.25
CA GLU A 202 -10.81 16.16 -2.30
C GLU A 202 -10.80 14.79 -3.00
N TRP A 203 -11.93 14.42 -3.56
CA TRP A 203 -12.06 13.19 -4.32
C TRP A 203 -11.78 13.45 -5.79
N ASP A 204 -10.97 12.61 -6.41
CA ASP A 204 -10.80 12.66 -7.86
C ASP A 204 -12.11 12.26 -8.55
N GLY A 205 -12.60 13.12 -9.45
CA GLY A 205 -13.87 12.92 -10.13
C GLY A 205 -13.89 11.66 -11.00
N ASN A 206 -12.76 11.28 -11.61
CA ASN A 206 -12.66 10.08 -12.43
C ASN A 206 -12.68 8.81 -11.57
N ASP A 207 -11.92 8.80 -10.47
CA ASP A 207 -11.91 7.69 -9.51
C ASP A 207 -13.31 7.51 -8.89
N MET A 208 -13.99 8.61 -8.59
CA MET A 208 -15.38 8.60 -8.11
C MET A 208 -16.35 8.05 -9.16
N ALA A 209 -16.18 8.40 -10.43
CA ALA A 209 -16.99 7.85 -11.52
C ALA A 209 -16.76 6.34 -11.70
N LEU A 210 -15.50 5.89 -11.64
CA LEU A 210 -15.14 4.47 -11.71
C LEU A 210 -15.71 3.68 -10.54
N LEU A 211 -15.62 4.23 -9.33
CA LEU A 211 -16.22 3.65 -8.14
C LEU A 211 -17.73 3.52 -8.27
N ARG A 212 -18.42 4.59 -8.71
CA ARG A 212 -19.88 4.59 -8.93
C ARG A 212 -20.27 3.49 -9.92
N ARG A 213 -19.56 3.39 -11.06
CA ARG A 213 -19.79 2.35 -12.07
C ARG A 213 -19.60 0.95 -11.48
N SER A 214 -18.52 0.73 -10.75
CA SER A 214 -18.20 -0.57 -10.14
C SER A 214 -19.23 -0.98 -9.10
N LYS A 215 -19.66 -0.03 -8.25
CA LYS A 215 -20.71 -0.26 -7.25
C LYS A 215 -22.07 -0.53 -7.90
N ARG A 216 -22.43 0.21 -8.94
CA ARG A 216 -23.65 -0.02 -9.70
C ARG A 216 -23.64 -1.42 -10.34
N SER A 217 -22.54 -1.82 -10.97
CA SER A 217 -22.41 -3.18 -11.55
C SER A 217 -22.51 -4.27 -10.48
N LYS A 218 -21.92 -4.08 -9.29
CA LYS A 218 -22.02 -5.05 -8.19
C LYS A 218 -23.44 -5.17 -7.62
N LEU A 219 -24.23 -4.10 -7.68
CA LEU A 219 -25.63 -4.07 -7.24
C LEU A 219 -26.61 -4.62 -8.30
N GLN A 220 -26.15 -4.83 -9.53
CA GLN A 220 -26.95 -5.52 -10.54
C GLN A 220 -27.05 -7.00 -10.18
N SER A 221 -28.27 -7.47 -10.03
CA SER A 221 -28.62 -8.88 -9.78
C SER A 221 -29.73 -9.31 -10.74
N PRO A 222 -29.98 -10.62 -10.91
CA PRO A 222 -31.12 -11.08 -11.70
C PRO A 222 -32.42 -10.56 -11.09
N GLY A 223 -33.03 -9.54 -11.71
CA GLY A 223 -34.24 -8.86 -11.24
C GLY A 223 -34.09 -7.36 -10.95
N VAL A 224 -32.86 -6.83 -10.83
CA VAL A 224 -32.59 -5.38 -10.67
C VAL A 224 -31.58 -4.94 -11.73
N SER A 225 -32.08 -4.53 -12.88
CA SER A 225 -31.24 -4.15 -14.04
C SER A 225 -30.58 -2.77 -13.88
N ASN A 226 -31.20 -1.85 -13.12
CA ASN A 226 -30.69 -0.49 -12.93
C ASN A 226 -30.82 -0.01 -11.46
N PRO A 227 -29.76 -0.13 -10.65
CA PRO A 227 -29.75 0.38 -9.28
C PRO A 227 -29.86 1.92 -9.25
N SER A 228 -30.67 2.47 -8.34
CA SER A 228 -30.82 3.93 -8.19
C SER A 228 -29.54 4.58 -7.65
N ASP A 229 -29.34 5.86 -7.95
CA ASP A 229 -28.17 6.62 -7.46
C ASP A 229 -28.11 6.69 -5.93
N SER A 230 -29.27 6.74 -5.28
CA SER A 230 -29.39 6.63 -3.81
C SER A 230 -28.82 5.30 -3.28
N ALA A 231 -29.11 4.18 -3.95
CA ALA A 231 -28.61 2.86 -3.57
C ALA A 231 -27.10 2.74 -3.81
N VAL A 232 -26.60 3.30 -4.93
CA VAL A 232 -25.17 3.36 -5.23
C VAL A 232 -24.42 4.20 -4.20
N ALA A 233 -24.95 5.37 -3.83
CA ALA A 233 -24.35 6.23 -2.81
C ALA A 233 -24.29 5.56 -1.42
N LYS A 234 -25.36 4.88 -0.99
CA LYS A 234 -25.34 4.08 0.26
C LYS A 234 -24.32 2.95 0.23
N ALA A 235 -24.06 2.36 -0.95
CA ALA A 235 -23.07 1.30 -1.11
C ALA A 235 -21.61 1.79 -1.19
N GLN A 236 -21.40 3.11 -1.33
CA GLN A 236 -20.09 3.75 -1.18
C GLN A 236 -19.75 3.85 0.31
N ASN A 237 -19.22 2.77 0.88
CA ASN A 237 -18.72 2.77 2.26
C ASN A 237 -17.47 3.68 2.39
N ASN A 238 -17.24 4.26 3.57
CA ASN A 238 -16.22 5.27 3.93
C ASN A 238 -14.73 4.85 3.75
N GLN A 239 -14.45 3.74 3.06
CA GLN A 239 -13.13 3.11 3.01
C GLN A 239 -12.29 3.45 1.77
N ILE A 240 -12.85 4.23 0.83
CA ILE A 240 -12.15 4.63 -0.39
C ILE A 240 -11.58 6.04 -0.13
N ARG A 241 -10.49 6.45 -0.78
CA ARG A 241 -9.61 7.50 -0.20
C ARG A 241 -9.48 8.72 -1.09
N ALA A 242 -9.49 9.88 -0.46
CA ALA A 242 -9.38 11.21 -1.06
C ALA A 242 -7.91 11.66 -1.22
N ARG A 243 -7.67 12.60 -2.14
CA ARG A 243 -6.40 13.26 -2.47
C ARG A 243 -6.21 14.55 -1.66
N PRO A 244 -5.00 14.95 -1.27
CA PRO A 244 -4.77 16.25 -0.64
C PRO A 244 -5.02 17.38 -1.66
N ALA A 245 -5.80 18.39 -1.30
CA ALA A 245 -5.97 19.60 -2.08
C ALA A 245 -4.70 20.46 -1.96
N LEU A 246 -3.96 20.60 -3.07
CA LEU A 246 -2.97 21.66 -3.24
C LEU A 246 -3.59 22.76 -4.10
N PRO A 247 -3.25 24.05 -3.87
CA PRO A 247 -3.85 25.15 -4.62
C PRO A 247 -3.47 25.05 -6.10
N LEU A 248 -4.50 24.93 -6.94
CA LEU A 248 -4.42 25.04 -8.39
C LEU A 248 -3.87 26.44 -8.76
N GLN A 249 -2.60 26.51 -9.17
CA GLN A 249 -2.16 27.61 -10.03
C GLN A 249 -2.47 27.23 -11.46
N ASN A 250 -3.48 27.90 -12.03
CA ASN A 250 -3.79 27.85 -13.46
C ASN A 250 -2.56 28.27 -14.27
N LYS A 251 -2.07 27.36 -15.13
CA LYS A 251 -1.54 27.66 -16.47
C LYS A 251 -1.25 26.36 -17.24
N GLY A 252 -1.96 26.20 -18.35
CA GLY A 252 -1.50 25.59 -19.61
C GLY A 252 -1.02 24.15 -19.58
N ASP A 253 -1.85 23.26 -20.13
CA ASP A 253 -1.48 22.12 -20.97
C ASP A 253 -0.29 21.26 -20.50
N GLY A 254 -0.62 20.14 -19.86
CA GLY A 254 0.30 19.07 -19.54
C GLY A 254 -0.34 18.15 -18.52
N GLU A 255 -0.69 16.94 -18.96
CA GLU A 255 -1.39 15.92 -18.18
C GLU A 255 -0.65 15.62 -16.86
N LEU A 256 -1.08 16.28 -15.78
CA LEU A 256 -0.56 16.09 -14.43
C LEU A 256 -1.51 15.18 -13.66
N ARG A 257 -1.09 13.93 -13.44
CA ARG A 257 -1.80 12.97 -12.58
C ARG A 257 -0.99 12.72 -11.31
N PRO A 258 -1.51 13.04 -10.11
CA PRO A 258 -0.87 12.53 -8.89
C PRO A 258 -1.73 12.26 -7.63
N PHE A 259 -1.09 11.48 -6.76
CA PHE A 259 -1.19 11.16 -5.32
C PHE A 259 -2.19 10.11 -4.80
N VAL A 260 -1.74 8.84 -4.74
CA VAL A 260 -2.25 7.80 -3.84
C VAL A 260 -1.20 7.50 -2.76
N GLY A 261 -1.44 8.02 -1.55
CA GLY A 261 -0.68 7.72 -0.34
C GLY A 261 -1.53 7.02 0.72
N GLU A 262 -1.33 5.71 0.89
CA GLU A 262 -1.35 4.89 2.12
C GLU A 262 -2.48 5.07 3.17
N HIS A 263 -3.31 4.02 3.37
CA HIS A 263 -4.59 3.94 4.11
C HIS A 263 -4.74 4.85 5.36
N VAL A 264 -5.72 5.76 5.32
CA VAL A 264 -6.29 6.51 6.45
C VAL A 264 -7.58 5.76 6.69
N SER A 265 -7.46 4.64 7.39
CA SER A 265 -8.59 4.19 8.18
C SER A 265 -8.72 5.20 9.32
N LEU A 266 -9.61 6.18 9.14
CA LEU A 266 -10.31 6.73 10.30
C LEU A 266 -11.24 5.60 10.76
N ALA A 267 -10.67 4.68 11.55
CA ALA A 267 -11.49 3.81 12.37
C ALA A 267 -12.14 4.74 13.40
N ALA A 268 -13.37 5.18 13.09
CA ALA A 268 -14.33 5.51 14.13
C ALA A 268 -14.63 4.20 14.85
N GLY A 269 -13.79 3.87 15.83
CA GLY A 269 -14.04 2.82 16.80
C GLY A 269 -14.49 3.49 18.09
N HIS A 270 -15.74 3.20 18.47
CA HIS A 270 -16.18 3.29 19.85
C HIS A 270 -15.31 2.43 20.77
#